data_AF-A0AAJ7RM64-F1
#
_entry.id   AF-A0AAJ7RM64-F1
#
_cell.length_a   1.000
_cell.length_b   1.000
_cell.length_c   1.000
_cell.angle_alpha   90.00
_cell.angle_beta   90.00
_cell.angle_gamma   90.00
#
_symmetry.space_group_name_H-M   'P 1'
#
loop_
_entity.id
_entity.type
_entity.pdbx_description
1 polymer ?
#
loop_
_entity_poly.entity_id
_entity_poly.type
_entity_poly.pdbx_seq_one_letter_code
_entity_poly.pdbx_strand_id
1 'polypeptide(L)'
;MVKRSQTKILEQSSFFLDSESISKSRAQVATQMLLELNPDVRGDYVDEGPEQILSNSPDFFNNFAVVVATALPEKAIILLSKKLWELDIPLIICRSLGFVAHIRVQVREHTVIETHPDNENPDLRLDKPFESLKKHMDSINLEEMDLKDHSHLPYSIILYKYLDKWVTEHGDLPKNYKEKQELRESIRSGIRIDEHGIPIDEENFEEAMRAVNTCVSRTTVPSGVMEVLNDDRCINLTAKSSSFWIIAKAIRDFMENEGLGLLPLKGAVPDMTADTEKYIALQQIYHKQAVADAEAVWRRTLQLLRQLGRSSDSISEKDVKLFCRYAGDIHVERGSCIADEYDSKTTNANEIAQSLENPESMMVYYVVLRGVEKFQAEYNSYPGEFDDHVEPDIVKLKSCISKLLGEWGCGPLAKDDYVHEFCRYGGSELHSVSAFLGGLAAQETIKFITNQYKPIHNTFIYDAVTSNSATFAF
;
A
#
# COMPACT_ATOMS: atom_id res chain seq x y z
N MET A 1 -0.88 -34.79 -30.38
CA MET A 1 -1.54 -35.14 -29.11
C MET A 1 -1.36 -34.05 -28.05
N VAL A 2 -0.14 -33.49 -27.90
CA VAL A 2 0.19 -32.36 -27.00
C VAL A 2 -0.74 -31.13 -27.12
N LYS A 3 -1.02 -30.65 -28.35
CA LYS A 3 -1.99 -29.55 -28.54
C LYS A 3 -3.41 -29.89 -28.10
N ARG A 4 -3.84 -31.17 -28.14
CA ARG A 4 -5.22 -31.56 -27.79
C ARG A 4 -5.46 -31.69 -26.28
N SER A 5 -4.43 -31.88 -25.44
CA SER A 5 -4.59 -31.93 -23.98
C SER A 5 -4.64 -30.53 -23.38
N GLN A 6 -3.74 -29.61 -23.78
CA GLN A 6 -3.76 -28.22 -23.33
C GLN A 6 -5.04 -27.47 -23.73
N THR A 7 -5.57 -27.71 -24.94
CA THR A 7 -6.84 -27.08 -25.38
C THR A 7 -8.04 -27.54 -24.54
N LYS A 8 -8.08 -28.81 -24.11
CA LYS A 8 -9.18 -29.33 -23.25
C LYS A 8 -9.13 -28.84 -21.81
N ILE A 9 -7.94 -28.54 -21.26
CA ILE A 9 -7.79 -28.05 -19.88
C ILE A 9 -8.17 -26.57 -19.79
N LEU A 10 -7.84 -25.76 -20.81
CA LEU A 10 -8.23 -24.34 -20.90
C LEU A 10 -9.75 -24.13 -21.01
N GLU A 11 -10.49 -25.07 -21.60
CA GLU A 11 -11.97 -25.04 -21.68
C GLU A 11 -12.65 -25.16 -20.32
N GLN A 12 -12.03 -25.85 -19.34
CA GLN A 12 -12.67 -26.14 -18.06
C GLN A 12 -12.39 -25.10 -16.96
N SER A 13 -11.40 -24.22 -17.17
CA SER A 13 -10.94 -23.28 -16.15
C SER A 13 -11.24 -21.80 -16.43
N SER A 14 -11.77 -21.44 -17.61
CA SER A 14 -12.06 -20.05 -17.96
C SER A 14 -13.55 -19.78 -18.18
N PHE A 15 -14.08 -18.76 -17.51
CA PHE A 15 -15.46 -18.31 -17.68
C PHE A 15 -15.71 -17.58 -19.01
N PHE A 16 -14.66 -16.99 -19.60
CA PHE A 16 -14.75 -16.15 -20.80
C PHE A 16 -14.39 -16.88 -22.11
N LEU A 17 -14.26 -18.21 -22.07
CA LEU A 17 -13.97 -19.03 -23.24
C LEU A 17 -14.98 -20.18 -23.29
N ASP A 18 -15.60 -20.39 -24.45
CA ASP A 18 -16.57 -21.46 -24.65
C ASP A 18 -16.02 -22.56 -25.58
N SER A 19 -16.79 -23.64 -25.74
CA SER A 19 -16.42 -24.75 -26.65
C SER A 19 -16.34 -24.34 -28.13
N GLU A 20 -16.97 -23.23 -28.53
CA GLU A 20 -16.91 -22.71 -29.90
C GLU A 20 -15.64 -21.88 -30.15
N SER A 21 -14.89 -21.59 -29.09
CA SER A 21 -13.65 -20.81 -29.12
C SER A 21 -12.42 -21.66 -29.44
N ILE A 22 -12.58 -22.99 -29.49
CA ILE A 22 -11.51 -23.94 -29.78
C ILE A 22 -10.87 -23.60 -31.13
N SER A 23 -9.53 -23.50 -31.13
CA SER A 23 -8.70 -23.14 -32.29
C SER A 23 -8.77 -21.67 -32.74
N LYS A 24 -9.54 -20.80 -32.07
CA LYS A 24 -9.47 -19.34 -32.27
C LYS A 24 -8.36 -18.73 -31.42
N SER A 25 -7.97 -17.50 -31.74
CA SER A 25 -7.04 -16.75 -30.89
C SER A 25 -7.65 -16.52 -29.52
N ARG A 26 -6.93 -16.94 -28.46
CA ARG A 26 -7.36 -16.72 -27.08
C ARG A 26 -7.50 -15.24 -26.76
N ALA A 27 -6.59 -14.41 -27.28
CA ALA A 27 -6.60 -12.97 -27.07
C ALA A 27 -7.85 -12.33 -27.68
N GLN A 28 -8.17 -12.70 -28.93
CA GLN A 28 -9.36 -12.21 -29.63
C GLN A 28 -10.66 -12.53 -28.87
N VAL A 29 -10.87 -13.80 -28.53
CA VAL A 29 -12.11 -14.25 -27.89
C VAL A 29 -12.24 -13.65 -26.49
N ALA A 30 -11.17 -13.69 -25.69
CA ALA A 30 -11.19 -13.14 -24.34
C ALA A 30 -11.49 -11.63 -24.36
N THR A 31 -10.86 -10.85 -25.25
CA THR A 31 -11.15 -9.42 -25.38
C THR A 31 -12.60 -9.17 -25.78
N GLN A 32 -13.16 -9.94 -26.71
CA GLN A 32 -14.56 -9.81 -27.10
C GLN A 32 -15.49 -10.03 -25.90
N MET A 33 -15.31 -11.12 -25.16
CA MET A 33 -16.17 -11.47 -24.02
C MET A 33 -15.99 -10.51 -22.84
N LEU A 34 -14.77 -10.05 -22.56
CA LEU A 34 -14.50 -9.08 -21.50
C LEU A 34 -15.13 -7.72 -21.78
N LEU A 35 -15.21 -7.29 -23.04
CA LEU A 35 -15.83 -6.01 -23.40
C LEU A 35 -17.35 -6.01 -23.21
N GLU A 36 -18.00 -7.17 -23.11
CA GLU A 36 -19.42 -7.26 -22.77
C GLU A 36 -19.70 -6.83 -21.32
N LEU A 37 -18.70 -6.85 -20.43
CA LEU A 37 -18.86 -6.49 -19.02
C LEU A 37 -19.11 -4.99 -18.81
N ASN A 38 -18.53 -4.14 -19.65
CA ASN A 38 -18.65 -2.70 -19.51
C ASN A 38 -18.47 -1.97 -20.85
N PRO A 39 -19.53 -1.33 -21.40
CA PRO A 39 -19.48 -0.65 -22.69
C PRO A 39 -18.60 0.62 -22.70
N ASP A 40 -18.25 1.17 -21.53
CA ASP A 40 -17.37 2.34 -21.43
C ASP A 40 -15.88 1.97 -21.57
N VAL A 41 -15.55 0.68 -21.47
CA VAL A 41 -14.18 0.18 -21.62
C VAL A 41 -13.89 -0.07 -23.10
N ARG A 42 -12.74 0.43 -23.56
CA ARG A 42 -12.20 0.11 -24.89
C ARG A 42 -11.11 -0.94 -24.74
N GLY A 43 -11.24 -2.04 -25.46
CA GLY A 43 -10.28 -3.14 -25.45
C GLY A 43 -9.79 -3.43 -26.85
N ASP A 44 -8.58 -3.96 -26.92
CA ASP A 44 -7.95 -4.41 -28.15
C ASP A 44 -7.16 -5.70 -27.85
N TYR A 45 -6.64 -6.36 -28.89
CA TYR A 45 -5.81 -7.55 -28.73
C TYR A 45 -4.71 -7.61 -29.79
N VAL A 46 -3.65 -8.34 -29.45
CA VAL A 46 -2.57 -8.69 -30.38
C VAL A 46 -2.43 -10.20 -30.38
N ASP A 47 -2.45 -10.81 -31.56
CA ASP A 47 -2.30 -12.26 -31.75
C ASP A 47 -0.83 -12.64 -31.99
N GLU A 48 0.05 -12.19 -31.09
CA GLU A 48 1.49 -12.47 -31.11
C GLU A 48 1.96 -12.86 -29.70
N GLY A 49 3.00 -13.70 -29.62
CA GLY A 49 3.63 -14.03 -28.35
C GLY A 49 4.45 -12.86 -27.78
N PRO A 50 4.65 -12.77 -26.46
CA PRO A 50 5.38 -11.66 -25.84
C PRO A 50 6.83 -11.53 -26.35
N GLU A 51 7.51 -12.66 -26.64
CA GLU A 51 8.85 -12.63 -27.23
C GLU A 51 8.87 -12.01 -28.64
N GLN A 52 7.82 -12.25 -29.43
CA GLN A 52 7.68 -11.70 -30.78
C GLN A 52 7.36 -10.20 -30.73
N ILE A 53 6.47 -9.79 -29.82
CA ILE A 53 6.17 -8.37 -29.61
C ILE A 53 7.43 -7.62 -29.19
N LEU A 54 8.20 -8.16 -28.25
CA LEU A 54 9.46 -7.57 -27.79
C LEU A 54 10.52 -7.47 -28.90
N SER A 55 10.55 -8.41 -29.85
CA SER A 55 11.49 -8.38 -30.97
C SER A 55 11.05 -7.47 -32.11
N ASN A 56 9.75 -7.48 -32.44
CA ASN A 56 9.21 -6.81 -33.63
C ASN A 56 8.83 -5.34 -33.35
N SER A 57 8.39 -5.07 -32.12
CA SER A 57 7.77 -3.79 -31.73
C SER A 57 8.29 -3.36 -30.35
N PRO A 58 9.55 -2.91 -30.25
CA PRO A 58 10.17 -2.59 -28.96
C PRO A 58 9.47 -1.44 -28.21
N ASP A 59 8.72 -0.59 -28.90
CA ASP A 59 7.99 0.54 -28.31
C ASP A 59 6.54 0.21 -27.97
N PHE A 60 6.08 -1.02 -28.23
CA PHE A 60 4.70 -1.44 -27.97
C PHE A 60 4.25 -1.13 -26.53
N PHE A 61 5.14 -1.39 -25.57
CA PHE A 61 4.83 -1.24 -24.16
C PHE A 61 4.78 0.20 -23.66
N ASN A 62 5.28 1.17 -24.43
CA ASN A 62 5.36 2.59 -24.01
C ASN A 62 3.97 3.22 -23.78
N ASN A 63 2.90 2.59 -24.26
CA ASN A 63 1.55 3.11 -24.22
C ASN A 63 0.71 2.60 -23.03
N PHE A 64 1.28 1.77 -22.15
CA PHE A 64 0.56 1.21 -21.02
C PHE A 64 0.99 1.84 -19.70
N ALA A 65 0.02 2.09 -18.82
CA ALA A 65 0.30 2.59 -17.47
C ALA A 65 0.82 1.48 -16.53
N VAL A 66 0.34 0.26 -16.72
CA VAL A 66 0.71 -0.94 -15.95
C VAL A 66 0.66 -2.13 -16.90
N VAL A 67 1.60 -3.06 -16.79
CA VAL A 67 1.57 -4.33 -17.53
C VAL A 67 1.36 -5.48 -16.55
N VAL A 68 0.33 -6.29 -16.81
CA VAL A 68 0.06 -7.52 -16.06
C VAL A 68 0.41 -8.71 -16.93
N ALA A 69 1.33 -9.55 -16.44
CA ALA A 69 1.83 -10.72 -17.15
C ALA A 69 1.41 -12.00 -16.43
N THR A 70 0.68 -12.87 -17.11
CA THR A 70 0.21 -14.15 -16.54
C THR A 70 0.89 -15.34 -17.23
N ALA A 71 1.28 -16.34 -16.43
CA ALA A 71 1.77 -17.63 -16.91
C ALA A 71 2.88 -17.56 -17.99
N LEU A 72 3.81 -16.61 -17.86
CA LEU A 72 4.92 -16.45 -18.80
C LEU A 72 6.08 -17.42 -18.51
N PRO A 73 6.80 -17.88 -19.56
CA PRO A 73 8.04 -18.61 -19.37
C PRO A 73 9.18 -17.67 -18.92
N GLU A 74 10.18 -18.24 -18.25
CA GLU A 74 11.33 -17.51 -17.67
C GLU A 74 11.98 -16.52 -18.65
N LYS A 75 12.28 -16.96 -19.88
CA LYS A 75 12.92 -16.11 -20.89
C LYS A 75 12.09 -14.86 -21.22
N ALA A 76 10.77 -15.00 -21.33
CA ALA A 76 9.88 -13.88 -21.61
C ALA A 76 9.78 -12.93 -20.39
N ILE A 77 9.75 -13.48 -19.17
CA ILE A 77 9.76 -12.69 -17.92
C ILE A 77 11.00 -11.79 -17.86
N ILE A 78 12.19 -12.36 -18.08
CA ILE A 78 13.47 -11.62 -17.98
C ILE A 78 13.52 -10.48 -19.00
N LEU A 79 13.13 -10.75 -20.26
CA LEU A 79 13.14 -9.74 -21.32
C LEU A 79 12.13 -8.62 -21.06
N LEU A 80 10.90 -8.98 -20.68
CA LEU A 80 9.84 -8.02 -20.37
C LEU A 80 10.19 -7.17 -19.15
N SER A 81 10.68 -7.80 -18.08
CA SER A 81 11.10 -7.13 -16.84
C SER A 81 12.15 -6.05 -17.12
N LYS A 82 13.23 -6.37 -17.83
CA LYS A 82 14.27 -5.39 -18.17
C LYS A 82 13.73 -4.22 -18.98
N LYS A 83 12.92 -4.51 -20.00
CA LYS A 83 12.34 -3.48 -20.86
C LYS A 83 11.42 -2.53 -20.09
N LEU A 84 10.50 -3.07 -19.28
CA LEU A 84 9.57 -2.27 -18.49
C LEU A 84 10.26 -1.52 -17.35
N TRP A 85 11.33 -2.10 -16.79
CA TRP A 85 12.20 -1.39 -15.87
C TRP A 85 12.75 -0.14 -16.55
N GLU A 86 13.44 -0.25 -17.68
CA GLU A 86 13.99 0.92 -18.42
C GLU A 86 12.93 1.98 -18.74
N LEU A 87 11.71 1.58 -19.05
CA LEU A 87 10.58 2.47 -19.35
C LEU A 87 9.91 3.10 -18.11
N ASP A 88 10.28 2.66 -16.90
CA ASP A 88 9.62 3.07 -15.64
C ASP A 88 8.13 2.68 -15.57
N ILE A 89 7.77 1.55 -16.20
CA ILE A 89 6.40 1.03 -16.22
C ILE A 89 6.27 -0.10 -15.20
N PRO A 90 5.30 -0.02 -14.25
CA PRO A 90 5.02 -1.10 -13.32
C PRO A 90 4.68 -2.42 -14.04
N LEU A 91 5.28 -3.50 -13.55
CA LEU A 91 5.02 -4.86 -14.03
C LEU A 91 4.50 -5.71 -12.86
N ILE A 92 3.36 -6.35 -13.05
CA ILE A 92 2.79 -7.34 -12.11
C ILE A 92 2.84 -8.70 -12.79
N ILE A 93 3.64 -9.62 -12.26
CA ILE A 93 3.66 -11.01 -12.71
C ILE A 93 2.73 -11.82 -11.82
N CYS A 94 1.82 -12.56 -12.44
CA CYS A 94 0.87 -13.43 -11.76
C CYS A 94 1.03 -14.87 -12.24
N ARG A 95 1.06 -15.82 -11.30
CA ARG A 95 1.11 -17.25 -11.60
C ARG A 95 0.17 -18.01 -10.68
N SER A 96 -0.75 -18.77 -11.26
CA SER A 96 -1.52 -19.80 -10.56
C SER A 96 -0.98 -21.17 -10.98
N LEU A 97 -0.65 -22.02 -10.00
CA LEU A 97 -0.15 -23.37 -10.24
C LEU A 97 -0.66 -24.30 -9.14
N GLY A 98 -1.57 -25.20 -9.49
CA GLY A 98 -2.31 -26.03 -8.54
C GLY A 98 -3.03 -25.17 -7.50
N PHE A 99 -2.72 -25.41 -6.22
CA PHE A 99 -3.27 -24.65 -5.09
C PHE A 99 -2.44 -23.42 -4.71
N VAL A 100 -1.43 -23.04 -5.50
CA VAL A 100 -0.56 -21.90 -5.19
C VAL A 100 -0.87 -20.73 -6.11
N ALA A 101 -0.98 -19.53 -5.54
CA ALA A 101 -1.00 -18.27 -6.27
C ALA A 101 0.21 -17.42 -5.89
N HIS A 102 0.80 -16.79 -6.90
CA HIS A 102 2.00 -15.97 -6.77
C HIS A 102 1.81 -14.65 -7.51
N ILE A 103 2.12 -13.54 -6.83
CA ILE A 103 2.22 -12.20 -7.40
C ILE A 103 3.63 -11.68 -7.17
N ARG A 104 4.23 -11.09 -8.21
CA ARG A 104 5.50 -10.36 -8.12
C ARG A 104 5.34 -8.97 -8.73
N VAL A 105 5.56 -7.94 -7.93
CA VAL A 105 5.39 -6.52 -8.29
C VAL A 105 6.73 -5.83 -8.52
N GLN A 106 7.01 -5.47 -9.76
CA GLN A 106 8.17 -4.66 -10.13
C GLN A 106 7.75 -3.22 -10.34
N VAL A 107 8.36 -2.33 -9.56
CA VAL A 107 8.29 -0.89 -9.76
C VAL A 107 9.59 -0.26 -9.29
N ARG A 108 10.12 0.71 -10.05
CA ARG A 108 11.36 1.39 -9.65
C ARG A 108 11.11 2.36 -8.50
N GLU A 109 10.09 3.19 -8.65
CA GLU A 109 9.61 4.11 -7.63
C GLU A 109 8.11 4.34 -7.83
N HIS A 110 7.32 4.18 -6.76
CA HIS A 110 5.91 4.51 -6.75
C HIS A 110 5.63 5.45 -5.58
N THR A 111 5.09 6.63 -5.88
CA THR A 111 4.81 7.67 -4.89
C THR A 111 3.32 7.73 -4.63
N VAL A 112 2.90 7.58 -3.37
CA VAL A 112 1.50 7.55 -2.95
C VAL A 112 1.23 8.72 -2.02
N ILE A 113 0.17 9.48 -2.32
CA ILE A 113 -0.30 10.59 -1.47
C ILE A 113 -1.42 10.07 -0.56
N GLU A 114 -2.44 9.43 -1.15
CA GLU A 114 -3.61 8.94 -0.42
C GLU A 114 -3.42 7.47 -0.06
N THR A 115 -2.72 7.18 1.04
CA THR A 115 -2.48 5.80 1.47
C THR A 115 -3.68 5.14 2.16
N HIS A 116 -4.69 5.92 2.57
CA HIS A 116 -5.92 5.46 3.24
C HIS A 116 -5.66 4.47 4.38
N PRO A 117 -4.96 4.90 5.45
CA PRO A 117 -4.70 4.03 6.61
C PRO A 117 -6.00 3.61 7.30
N ASP A 118 -6.08 2.34 7.72
CA ASP A 118 -7.28 1.77 8.37
C ASP A 118 -7.64 2.47 9.70
N ASN A 119 -6.63 2.92 10.43
CA ASN A 119 -6.80 3.63 11.69
C ASN A 119 -6.06 4.97 11.62
N GLU A 120 -6.81 6.06 11.68
CA GLU A 120 -6.27 7.42 11.75
C GLU A 120 -6.46 8.00 13.15
N ASN A 121 -5.38 8.54 13.71
CA ASN A 121 -5.51 9.44 14.86
C ASN A 121 -5.84 10.84 14.35
N PRO A 122 -6.81 11.54 14.94
CA PRO A 122 -7.18 12.88 14.50
C PRO A 122 -6.07 13.88 14.82
N ASP A 123 -5.76 14.77 13.87
CA ASP A 123 -4.75 15.84 14.04
C ASP A 123 -5.35 17.03 14.83
N LEU A 124 -5.61 16.81 16.12
CA LEU A 124 -6.24 17.81 17.00
C LEU A 124 -5.27 18.86 17.56
N ARG A 125 -3.95 18.67 17.42
CA ARG A 125 -2.93 19.62 17.91
C ARG A 125 -3.12 20.08 19.37
N LEU A 126 -3.68 19.23 20.24
CA LEU A 126 -4.00 19.63 21.62
C LEU A 126 -2.73 19.89 22.46
N ASP A 127 -1.61 19.24 22.13
CA ASP A 127 -0.32 19.47 22.76
C ASP A 127 0.40 20.72 22.25
N LYS A 128 0.12 21.13 21.01
CA LYS A 128 0.73 22.28 20.33
C LYS A 128 -0.34 23.08 19.60
N PRO A 129 -1.26 23.72 20.33
CA PRO A 129 -2.37 24.44 19.72
C PRO A 129 -1.82 25.65 18.94
N PHE A 130 -2.29 25.82 17.70
CA PHE A 130 -2.04 27.03 16.93
C PHE A 130 -2.81 28.21 17.53
N GLU A 131 -2.36 29.43 17.23
CA GLU A 131 -2.80 30.65 17.94
C GLU A 131 -4.33 30.81 17.99
N SER A 132 -5.02 30.62 16.88
CA SER A 132 -6.49 30.74 16.84
C SER A 132 -7.21 29.63 17.60
N LEU A 133 -6.66 28.41 17.62
CA LEU A 133 -7.21 27.31 18.41
C LEU A 133 -7.04 27.61 19.90
N LYS A 134 -5.83 28.00 20.32
CA LYS A 134 -5.55 28.37 21.70
C LYS A 134 -6.47 29.51 22.17
N LYS A 135 -6.60 30.58 21.39
CA LYS A 135 -7.48 31.71 21.71
C LYS A 135 -8.95 31.28 21.88
N HIS A 136 -9.44 30.40 21.01
CA HIS A 136 -10.80 29.88 21.12
C HIS A 136 -10.97 29.02 22.38
N MET A 137 -10.06 28.08 22.61
CA MET A 137 -10.11 27.20 23.76
C MET A 137 -10.00 27.97 25.08
N ASP A 138 -9.08 28.93 25.17
CA ASP A 138 -8.85 29.77 26.35
C ASP A 138 -10.07 30.65 26.68
N SER A 139 -10.86 31.05 25.68
CA SER A 139 -12.07 31.87 25.87
C SER A 139 -13.23 31.15 26.57
N ILE A 140 -13.18 29.82 26.64
CA ILE A 140 -14.25 28.99 27.22
C ILE A 140 -13.96 28.71 28.69
N ASN A 141 -14.89 29.02 29.58
CA ASN A 141 -14.78 28.73 31.01
C ASN A 141 -15.79 27.65 31.44
N LEU A 142 -15.31 26.44 31.72
CA LEU A 142 -16.17 25.30 32.08
C LEU A 142 -17.00 25.53 33.34
N GLU A 143 -16.47 26.30 34.30
CA GLU A 143 -17.10 26.50 35.61
C GLU A 143 -18.32 27.42 35.56
N GLU A 144 -18.28 28.43 34.69
CA GLU A 144 -19.32 29.47 34.54
C GLU A 144 -20.45 29.08 33.58
N MET A 145 -20.30 27.96 32.86
CA MET A 145 -21.30 27.50 31.89
C MET A 145 -22.54 26.91 32.58
N ASP A 146 -23.70 27.10 31.95
CA ASP A 146 -24.91 26.39 32.36
C ASP A 146 -24.84 24.90 32.00
N LEU A 147 -25.74 24.09 32.57
CA LEU A 147 -25.74 22.64 32.38
C LEU A 147 -25.92 22.22 30.92
N LYS A 148 -26.72 22.97 30.16
CA LYS A 148 -26.99 22.64 28.76
C LYS A 148 -25.73 22.89 27.93
N ASP A 149 -25.10 24.04 28.11
CA ASP A 149 -23.92 24.43 27.38
C ASP A 149 -22.71 23.56 27.72
N HIS A 150 -22.61 23.12 28.98
CA HIS A 150 -21.57 22.22 29.48
C HIS A 150 -21.67 20.81 28.87
N SER A 151 -22.89 20.24 28.82
CA SER A 151 -23.14 18.89 28.27
C SER A 151 -23.08 18.81 26.74
N HIS A 152 -23.10 19.95 26.04
CA HIS A 152 -23.03 20.04 24.57
C HIS A 152 -21.72 20.68 24.08
N LEU A 153 -20.64 20.57 24.86
CA LEU A 153 -19.32 21.06 24.49
C LEU A 153 -18.51 19.96 23.77
N PRO A 154 -17.88 20.23 22.61
CA PRO A 154 -17.03 19.26 21.93
C PRO A 154 -15.95 18.66 22.85
N TYR A 155 -15.79 17.33 22.82
CA TYR A 155 -14.87 16.62 23.72
C TYR A 155 -13.42 17.11 23.61
N SER A 156 -12.99 17.60 22.44
CA SER A 156 -11.64 18.13 22.25
C SER A 156 -11.36 19.35 23.12
N ILE A 157 -12.39 20.15 23.41
CA ILE A 157 -12.29 21.33 24.28
C ILE A 157 -12.14 20.88 25.74
N ILE A 158 -12.93 19.89 26.15
CA ILE A 158 -12.80 19.25 27.47
C ILE A 158 -11.37 18.72 27.64
N LEU A 159 -10.91 17.90 26.68
CA LEU A 159 -9.55 17.36 26.69
C LEU A 159 -8.50 18.47 26.83
N TYR A 160 -8.59 19.54 26.04
CA TYR A 160 -7.64 20.66 26.12
C TYR A 160 -7.62 21.28 27.53
N LYS A 161 -8.78 21.54 28.14
CA LYS A 161 -8.84 22.18 29.48
C LYS A 161 -8.22 21.32 30.57
N TYR A 162 -8.51 20.02 30.56
CA TYR A 162 -7.92 19.10 31.52
C TYR A 162 -6.44 18.83 31.24
N LEU A 163 -6.01 18.85 29.97
CA LEU A 163 -4.60 18.76 29.60
C LEU A 163 -3.80 20.00 30.03
N ASP A 164 -4.35 21.20 29.87
CA ASP A 164 -3.69 22.45 30.28
C ASP A 164 -3.49 22.48 31.81
N LYS A 165 -4.51 22.07 32.57
CA LYS A 165 -4.40 21.85 34.02
C LYS A 165 -3.34 20.81 34.37
N TRP A 166 -3.37 19.67 33.69
CA TRP A 166 -2.40 18.59 33.91
C TRP A 166 -0.97 19.06 33.68
N VAL A 167 -0.70 19.74 32.56
CA VAL A 167 0.62 20.26 32.20
C VAL A 167 1.08 21.32 33.18
N THR A 168 0.16 22.13 33.72
CA THR A 168 0.49 23.11 34.78
C THR A 168 0.92 22.43 36.09
N GLU A 169 0.29 21.30 36.44
CA GLU A 169 0.57 20.55 37.68
C GLU A 169 1.81 19.63 37.56
N HIS A 170 2.02 19.01 36.40
CA HIS A 170 3.01 17.94 36.19
C HIS A 170 4.16 18.32 35.25
N GLY A 171 4.04 19.43 34.52
CA GLY A 171 5.05 19.96 33.60
C GLY A 171 5.11 19.31 32.21
N ASP A 172 4.44 18.18 31.98
CA ASP A 172 4.44 17.45 30.70
C ASP A 172 3.12 16.68 30.50
N LEU A 173 2.89 16.20 29.27
CA LEU A 173 1.72 15.39 28.91
C LEU A 173 1.75 14.00 29.57
N PRO A 174 0.58 13.38 29.82
CA PRO A 174 0.49 11.98 30.26
C PRO A 174 1.12 11.01 29.25
N LYS A 175 2.06 10.19 29.71
CA LYS A 175 2.83 9.24 28.89
C LYS A 175 2.37 7.80 29.08
N ASN A 176 2.28 7.37 30.33
CA ASN A 176 2.00 5.98 30.67
C ASN A 176 0.53 5.74 31.00
N TYR A 177 0.15 4.47 31.08
CA TYR A 177 -1.23 4.07 31.37
C TYR A 177 -1.76 4.67 32.69
N LYS A 178 -0.90 4.75 33.71
CA LYS A 178 -1.27 5.29 35.03
C LYS A 178 -1.59 6.77 34.95
N GLU A 179 -0.74 7.58 34.34
CA GLU A 179 -0.96 9.01 34.14
C GLU A 179 -2.20 9.27 33.26
N LYS A 180 -2.40 8.48 32.20
CA LYS A 180 -3.62 8.58 31.38
C LYS A 180 -4.87 8.21 32.17
N GLN A 181 -4.77 7.28 33.11
CA GLN A 181 -5.87 6.91 34.00
C GLN A 181 -6.19 8.03 35.01
N GLU A 182 -5.17 8.66 35.58
CA GLU A 182 -5.32 9.82 36.46
C GLU A 182 -5.95 11.02 35.70
N LEU A 183 -5.57 11.25 34.44
CA LEU A 183 -6.23 12.25 33.60
C LEU A 183 -7.71 11.93 33.37
N ARG A 184 -8.08 10.67 33.13
CA ARG A 184 -9.50 10.26 33.00
C ARG A 184 -10.29 10.52 34.27
N GLU A 185 -9.70 10.24 35.42
CA GLU A 185 -10.34 10.49 36.71
C GLU A 185 -10.52 11.99 36.97
N SER A 186 -9.55 12.80 36.55
CA SER A 186 -9.66 14.27 36.56
C SER A 186 -10.81 14.75 35.67
N ILE A 187 -10.92 14.24 34.44
CA ILE A 187 -12.03 14.57 33.52
C ILE A 187 -13.36 14.13 34.13
N ARG A 188 -13.45 12.92 34.70
CA ARG A 188 -14.65 12.39 35.34
C ARG A 188 -15.12 13.27 36.50
N SER A 189 -14.19 13.83 37.28
CA SER A 189 -14.52 14.74 38.37
C SER A 189 -15.14 16.07 37.89
N GLY A 190 -15.02 16.37 36.59
CA GLY A 190 -15.64 17.51 35.92
C GLY A 190 -17.13 17.41 35.65
N ILE A 191 -17.68 16.20 35.68
CA ILE A 191 -19.09 15.94 35.40
C ILE A 191 -19.94 16.63 36.47
N ARG A 192 -20.96 17.39 36.04
CA ARG A 192 -21.85 18.10 36.97
C ARG A 192 -22.67 17.11 37.81
N ILE A 193 -22.95 17.48 39.05
CA ILE A 193 -23.80 16.68 39.96
C ILE A 193 -25.19 17.29 40.07
N ASP A 194 -26.19 16.43 40.23
CA ASP A 194 -27.57 16.82 40.46
C ASP A 194 -27.85 17.23 41.93
N GLU A 195 -29.11 17.59 42.21
CA GLU A 195 -29.57 17.98 43.55
C GLU A 195 -29.43 16.86 44.60
N HIS A 196 -29.23 15.62 44.16
CA HIS A 196 -29.06 14.44 45.00
C HIS A 196 -27.60 14.00 45.13
N GLY A 197 -26.66 14.75 44.54
CA GLY A 197 -25.23 14.46 44.56
C GLY A 197 -24.82 13.33 43.60
N ILE A 198 -25.67 12.98 42.64
CA ILE A 198 -25.41 11.97 41.62
C ILE A 198 -24.82 12.67 40.37
N PRO A 199 -23.71 12.16 39.79
CA PRO A 199 -23.20 12.68 38.52
C PRO A 199 -24.26 12.61 37.43
N ILE A 200 -24.44 13.72 36.73
CA ILE A 200 -25.32 13.84 35.56
C ILE A 200 -24.67 13.08 34.40
N ASP A 201 -25.49 12.43 33.59
CA ASP A 201 -24.99 11.75 32.39
C ASP A 201 -24.60 12.77 31.32
N GLU A 202 -23.29 12.91 31.06
CA GLU A 202 -22.72 13.86 30.11
C GLU A 202 -21.88 13.10 29.05
N GLU A 203 -22.52 12.78 27.92
CA GLU A 203 -21.92 11.94 26.87
C GLU A 203 -20.61 12.51 26.30
N ASN A 204 -20.49 13.84 26.22
CA ASN A 204 -19.26 14.52 25.78
C ASN A 204 -18.06 14.31 26.72
N PHE A 205 -18.29 14.17 28.04
CA PHE A 205 -17.24 13.81 29.01
C PHE A 205 -16.84 12.33 28.89
N GLU A 206 -17.80 11.44 28.64
CA GLU A 206 -17.54 10.03 28.34
C GLU A 206 -16.76 9.86 27.03
N GLU A 207 -17.09 10.62 25.99
CA GLU A 207 -16.28 10.74 24.76
C GLU A 207 -14.86 11.22 25.05
N ALA A 208 -14.70 12.28 25.84
CA ALA A 208 -13.39 12.80 26.21
C ALA A 208 -12.52 11.73 26.89
N MET A 209 -13.07 11.01 27.87
CA MET A 209 -12.36 9.93 28.57
C MET A 209 -11.93 8.79 27.64
N ARG A 210 -12.78 8.41 26.67
CA ARG A 210 -12.45 7.42 25.63
C ARG A 210 -11.34 7.93 24.72
N ALA A 211 -11.41 9.19 24.31
CA ALA A 211 -10.45 9.85 23.41
C ALA A 211 -9.07 10.08 24.04
N VAL A 212 -8.89 9.96 25.36
CA VAL A 212 -7.57 10.08 26.02
C VAL A 212 -6.50 9.17 25.40
N ASN A 213 -6.87 7.95 24.96
CA ASN A 213 -5.87 7.05 24.40
C ASN A 213 -5.37 7.47 23.01
N THR A 214 -6.28 7.97 22.16
CA THR A 214 -6.01 8.27 20.75
C THR A 214 -5.56 9.72 20.54
N CYS A 215 -6.12 10.66 21.29
CA CYS A 215 -5.95 12.10 21.09
C CYS A 215 -4.88 12.73 22.00
N VAL A 216 -4.55 12.08 23.13
CA VAL A 216 -3.49 12.56 24.04
C VAL A 216 -2.19 11.89 23.66
N SER A 217 -1.53 12.49 22.67
CA SER A 217 -0.19 12.12 22.22
C SER A 217 0.54 13.38 21.74
N ARG A 218 1.86 13.29 21.60
CA ARG A 218 2.66 14.38 21.06
C ARG A 218 2.47 14.44 19.55
N THR A 219 2.21 15.64 19.04
CA THR A 219 2.21 15.88 17.59
C THR A 219 3.66 15.77 17.08
N THR A 220 3.93 14.69 16.35
CA THR A 220 5.21 14.41 15.70
C THR A 220 5.00 13.98 14.25
N VAL A 221 6.02 14.19 13.42
CA VAL A 221 6.02 13.70 12.05
C VAL A 221 6.27 12.19 12.05
N PRO A 222 5.43 11.37 11.38
CA PRO A 222 5.65 9.94 11.28
C PRO A 222 7.01 9.60 10.63
N SER A 223 7.65 8.51 11.07
CA SER A 223 8.99 8.13 10.58
C SER A 223 9.04 7.93 9.07
N GLY A 224 8.04 7.23 8.50
CA GLY A 224 7.97 7.01 7.05
C GLY A 224 7.84 8.32 6.26
N VAL A 225 7.09 9.30 6.76
CA VAL A 225 7.03 10.63 6.14
C VAL A 225 8.38 11.33 6.26
N MET A 226 9.03 11.25 7.42
CA MET A 226 10.35 11.85 7.63
C MET A 226 11.42 11.25 6.70
N GLU A 227 11.36 9.93 6.43
CA GLU A 227 12.21 9.25 5.45
C GLU A 227 12.01 9.84 4.05
N VAL A 228 10.76 10.04 3.62
CA VAL A 228 10.44 10.70 2.34
C VAL A 228 10.99 12.14 2.30
N LEU A 229 10.78 12.91 3.36
CA LEU A 229 11.24 14.31 3.40
C LEU A 229 12.78 14.43 3.45
N ASN A 230 13.48 13.43 4.00
CA ASN A 230 14.93 13.36 4.04
C ASN A 230 15.55 12.66 2.83
N ASP A 231 14.75 12.19 1.88
CA ASP A 231 15.24 11.52 0.68
C ASP A 231 16.07 12.45 -0.19
N ASP A 232 17.11 11.92 -0.85
CA ASP A 232 17.93 12.68 -1.78
C ASP A 232 17.10 13.32 -2.91
N ARG A 233 16.06 12.64 -3.40
CA ARG A 233 15.15 13.19 -4.43
C ARG A 233 14.30 14.35 -3.92
N CYS A 234 14.05 14.43 -2.62
CA CYS A 234 13.37 15.57 -2.00
C CYS A 234 14.36 16.73 -1.79
N ILE A 235 15.56 16.43 -1.28
CA ILE A 235 16.56 17.45 -0.92
C ILE A 235 17.15 18.11 -2.18
N ASN A 236 17.56 17.29 -3.15
CA ASN A 236 18.30 17.69 -4.33
C ASN A 236 17.40 17.67 -5.58
N LEU A 237 16.50 18.66 -5.67
CA LEU A 237 15.60 18.79 -6.81
C LEU A 237 16.35 19.13 -8.10
N THR A 238 15.83 18.60 -9.21
CA THR A 238 16.29 18.90 -10.56
C THR A 238 15.12 19.29 -11.45
N ALA A 239 15.39 19.81 -12.65
CA ALA A 239 14.34 20.12 -13.63
C ALA A 239 13.51 18.88 -14.04
N LYS A 240 14.01 17.66 -13.80
CA LYS A 240 13.33 16.38 -14.08
C LYS A 240 12.57 15.82 -12.88
N SER A 241 12.66 16.44 -11.69
CA SER A 241 11.97 15.95 -10.50
C SER A 241 10.46 15.92 -10.70
N SER A 242 9.81 14.86 -10.22
CA SER A 242 8.36 14.70 -10.32
C SER A 242 7.62 15.73 -9.47
N SER A 243 6.34 15.95 -9.76
CA SER A 243 5.50 16.86 -8.98
C SER A 243 5.42 16.45 -7.50
N PHE A 244 5.43 15.13 -7.21
CA PHE A 244 5.46 14.61 -5.84
C PHE A 244 6.66 15.14 -5.05
N TRP A 245 7.87 14.99 -5.59
CA TRP A 245 9.10 15.40 -4.90
C TRP A 245 9.19 16.92 -4.71
N ILE A 246 8.68 17.69 -5.67
CA ILE A 246 8.65 19.16 -5.57
C ILE A 246 7.71 19.60 -4.44
N ILE A 247 6.52 19.00 -4.32
CA ILE A 247 5.57 19.33 -3.25
C ILE A 247 6.10 18.83 -1.89
N ALA A 248 6.70 17.64 -1.84
CA ALA A 248 7.34 17.11 -0.63
C ALA A 248 8.44 18.08 -0.13
N LYS A 249 9.27 18.61 -1.03
CA LYS A 249 10.25 19.64 -0.69
C LYS A 249 9.58 20.94 -0.20
N ALA A 250 8.48 21.37 -0.82
CA ALA A 250 7.73 22.54 -0.34
C ALA A 250 7.18 22.35 1.08
N ILE A 251 6.73 21.14 1.42
CA ILE A 251 6.28 20.77 2.78
C ILE A 251 7.45 20.77 3.76
N ARG A 252 8.58 20.19 3.37
CA ARG A 252 9.81 20.24 4.18
C ARG A 252 10.22 21.68 4.48
N ASP A 253 10.22 22.53 3.47
CA ASP A 253 10.56 23.94 3.63
C ASP A 253 9.49 24.69 4.46
N PHE A 254 8.21 24.31 4.37
CA PHE A 254 7.16 24.81 5.28
C PHE A 254 7.45 24.43 6.74
N MET A 255 7.79 23.16 6.99
CA MET A 255 8.13 22.69 8.34
C MET A 255 9.29 23.47 8.96
N GLU A 256 10.33 23.77 8.18
CA GLU A 256 11.50 24.53 8.64
C GLU A 256 11.19 26.01 8.90
N ASN A 257 10.02 26.50 8.47
CA ASN A 257 9.62 27.91 8.55
C ASN A 257 8.26 28.06 9.25
N GLU A 258 7.16 28.16 8.50
CA GLU A 258 5.82 28.44 9.04
C GLU A 258 5.30 27.33 9.95
N GLY A 259 5.65 26.08 9.66
CA GLY A 259 5.15 24.89 10.38
C GLY A 259 5.83 24.61 11.71
N LEU A 260 6.92 25.32 12.07
CA LEU A 260 7.64 25.16 13.33
C LEU A 260 7.99 23.69 13.67
N GLY A 261 8.44 22.95 12.65
CA GLY A 261 8.79 21.53 12.72
C GLY A 261 7.61 20.56 12.58
N LEU A 262 6.40 21.05 12.30
CA LEU A 262 5.19 20.24 12.11
C LEU A 262 4.70 20.29 10.67
N LEU A 263 4.04 19.21 10.25
CA LEU A 263 3.36 19.12 8.96
C LEU A 263 2.20 20.13 8.88
N PRO A 264 1.79 20.52 7.65
CA PRO A 264 0.54 21.24 7.42
C PRO A 264 -0.64 20.55 8.10
N LEU A 265 -1.57 21.33 8.66
CA LEU A 265 -2.74 20.80 9.33
C LEU A 265 -3.68 20.10 8.34
N LYS A 266 -4.15 18.88 8.69
CA LYS A 266 -5.13 18.13 7.88
C LYS A 266 -6.47 18.85 7.75
N GLY A 267 -6.86 19.60 8.79
CA GLY A 267 -8.06 20.44 8.83
C GLY A 267 -9.38 19.69 9.10
N ALA A 268 -9.36 18.36 9.08
CA ALA A 268 -10.51 17.54 9.44
C ALA A 268 -10.58 17.35 10.96
N VAL A 269 -11.80 17.44 11.50
CA VAL A 269 -12.11 17.20 12.91
C VAL A 269 -13.13 16.06 12.95
N PRO A 270 -12.98 15.06 13.86
CA PRO A 270 -13.93 13.97 13.97
C PRO A 270 -15.31 14.45 14.43
N ASP A 271 -16.31 13.60 14.28
CA ASP A 271 -17.63 13.85 14.86
C ASP A 271 -17.56 13.83 16.39
N MET A 272 -18.37 14.67 17.04
CA MET A 272 -18.38 14.83 18.50
C MET A 272 -19.79 15.17 18.98
N THR A 273 -20.16 14.67 20.16
CA THR A 273 -21.40 15.08 20.82
C THR A 273 -21.28 16.53 21.28
N ALA A 274 -21.92 17.45 20.55
CA ALA A 274 -21.82 18.88 20.79
C ALA A 274 -23.00 19.67 20.20
N ASP A 275 -23.17 20.92 20.63
CA ASP A 275 -24.07 21.86 19.98
C ASP A 275 -23.55 22.19 18.57
N THR A 276 -24.49 22.36 17.63
CA THR A 276 -24.17 22.59 16.22
C THR A 276 -23.33 23.86 16.01
N GLU A 277 -23.61 24.95 16.73
CA GLU A 277 -22.86 26.19 16.58
C GLU A 277 -21.44 26.05 17.12
N LYS A 278 -21.28 25.38 18.27
CA LYS A 278 -19.97 25.12 18.90
C LYS A 278 -19.10 24.20 18.03
N TYR A 279 -19.70 23.14 17.49
CA TYR A 279 -19.00 22.21 16.60
C TYR A 279 -18.57 22.90 15.29
N ILE A 280 -19.46 23.66 14.65
CA ILE A 280 -19.14 24.39 13.41
C ILE A 280 -18.06 25.44 13.67
N ALA A 281 -18.12 26.17 14.79
CA ALA A 281 -17.08 27.14 15.14
C ALA A 281 -15.70 26.48 15.27
N LEU A 282 -15.62 25.34 15.95
CA LEU A 282 -14.40 24.55 16.07
C LEU A 282 -13.91 24.07 14.69
N GLN A 283 -14.78 23.47 13.89
CA GLN A 283 -14.46 22.97 12.55
C GLN A 283 -13.91 24.10 11.65
N GLN A 284 -14.51 25.29 11.70
CA GLN A 284 -14.04 26.45 10.93
C GLN A 284 -12.64 26.91 11.33
N ILE A 285 -12.25 26.78 12.61
CA ILE A 285 -10.92 27.15 13.08
C ILE A 285 -9.86 26.22 12.45
N TYR A 286 -10.09 24.90 12.49
CA TYR A 286 -9.19 23.93 11.85
C TYR A 286 -9.15 24.10 10.34
N HIS A 287 -10.31 24.30 9.71
CA HIS A 287 -10.39 24.51 8.28
C HIS A 287 -9.60 25.75 7.84
N LYS A 288 -9.76 26.89 8.52
CA LYS A 288 -9.03 28.13 8.21
C LYS A 288 -7.52 27.95 8.36
N GLN A 289 -7.07 27.27 9.41
CA GLN A 289 -5.64 27.00 9.59
C GLN A 289 -5.10 26.08 8.49
N ALA A 290 -5.81 25.01 8.15
CA ALA A 290 -5.40 24.11 7.07
C ALA A 290 -5.32 24.81 5.70
N VAL A 291 -6.25 25.73 5.41
CA VAL A 291 -6.21 26.57 4.19
C VAL A 291 -4.98 27.48 4.20
N ALA A 292 -4.68 28.12 5.33
CA ALA A 292 -3.51 28.99 5.46
C ALA A 292 -2.18 28.21 5.30
N ASP A 293 -2.08 27.03 5.91
CA ASP A 293 -0.92 26.15 5.77
C ASP A 293 -0.73 25.71 4.31
N ALA A 294 -1.82 25.28 3.65
CA ALA A 294 -1.78 24.87 2.25
C ALA A 294 -1.40 26.02 1.30
N GLU A 295 -1.84 27.26 1.59
CA GLU A 295 -1.42 28.45 0.84
C GLU A 295 0.08 28.74 1.01
N ALA A 296 0.63 28.56 2.23
CA ALA A 296 2.06 28.67 2.46
C ALA A 296 2.86 27.63 1.65
N VAL A 297 2.43 26.37 1.65
CA VAL A 297 3.04 25.30 0.84
C VAL A 297 2.92 25.58 -0.65
N TRP A 298 1.77 26.11 -1.10
CA TRP A 298 1.58 26.50 -2.51
C TRP A 298 2.56 27.59 -2.95
N ARG A 299 2.74 28.64 -2.14
CA ARG A 299 3.72 29.70 -2.43
C ARG A 299 5.14 29.14 -2.53
N ARG A 300 5.52 28.21 -1.65
CA ARG A 300 6.83 27.52 -1.71
C ARG A 300 6.96 26.67 -2.97
N THR A 301 5.92 25.93 -3.33
CA THR A 301 5.88 25.14 -4.57
C THR A 301 6.13 26.02 -5.80
N LEU A 302 5.46 27.18 -5.89
CA LEU A 302 5.68 28.14 -6.98
C LEU A 302 7.10 28.71 -7.01
N GLN A 303 7.72 28.96 -5.85
CA GLN A 303 9.11 29.39 -5.77
C GLN A 303 10.07 28.32 -6.29
N LEU A 304 9.87 27.06 -5.88
CA LEU A 304 10.68 25.92 -6.34
C LEU A 304 10.53 25.71 -7.85
N LEU A 305 9.31 25.79 -8.40
CA LEU A 305 9.08 25.69 -9.85
C LEU A 305 9.86 26.76 -10.63
N ARG A 306 9.86 28.01 -10.14
CA ARG A 306 10.64 29.10 -10.76
C ARG A 306 12.15 28.84 -10.69
N GLN A 307 12.66 28.34 -9.57
CA GLN A 307 14.07 28.01 -9.40
C GLN A 307 14.50 26.86 -10.33
N LEU A 308 13.62 25.89 -10.57
CA LEU A 308 13.86 24.75 -11.46
C LEU A 308 13.62 25.08 -12.95
N GLY A 309 13.18 26.30 -13.27
CA GLY A 309 12.84 26.70 -14.64
C GLY A 309 11.61 25.99 -15.20
N ARG A 310 10.72 25.47 -14.34
CA ARG A 310 9.47 24.81 -14.72
C ARG A 310 8.32 25.83 -14.76
N SER A 311 7.32 25.57 -15.61
CA SER A 311 6.10 26.38 -15.67
C SER A 311 5.37 26.35 -14.32
N SER A 312 4.81 27.50 -13.90
CA SER A 312 3.93 27.59 -12.73
C SER A 312 2.69 26.72 -12.84
N ASP A 313 2.29 26.39 -14.07
CA ASP A 313 1.07 25.64 -14.35
C ASP A 313 1.32 24.12 -14.38
N SER A 314 2.56 23.69 -14.13
CA SER A 314 2.92 22.27 -14.13
C SER A 314 2.48 21.49 -12.89
N ILE A 315 2.10 22.20 -11.82
CA ILE A 315 1.50 21.65 -10.61
C ILE A 315 0.32 22.54 -10.26
N SER A 316 -0.87 21.96 -10.03
CA SER A 316 -2.04 22.74 -9.68
C SER A 316 -2.14 23.01 -8.18
N GLU A 317 -2.80 24.11 -7.81
CA GLU A 317 -3.10 24.41 -6.41
C GLU A 317 -3.95 23.31 -5.75
N LYS A 318 -4.82 22.65 -6.54
CA LYS A 318 -5.65 21.53 -6.09
C LYS A 318 -4.77 20.35 -5.65
N ASP A 319 -3.73 20.03 -6.41
CA ASP A 319 -2.81 18.93 -6.08
C ASP A 319 -2.03 19.22 -4.79
N VAL A 320 -1.60 20.48 -4.59
CA VAL A 320 -0.92 20.89 -3.36
C VAL A 320 -1.85 20.82 -2.15
N LYS A 321 -3.10 21.26 -2.29
CA LYS A 321 -4.11 21.13 -1.22
C LYS A 321 -4.38 19.68 -0.86
N LEU A 322 -4.50 18.80 -1.86
CA LEU A 322 -4.64 17.36 -1.64
C LEU A 322 -3.43 16.80 -0.90
N PHE A 323 -2.22 17.14 -1.33
CA PHE A 323 -0.99 16.70 -0.68
C PHE A 323 -0.93 17.16 0.78
N CYS A 324 -1.28 18.42 1.08
CA CYS A 324 -1.29 18.93 2.46
C CYS A 324 -2.26 18.16 3.35
N ARG A 325 -3.44 17.79 2.83
CA ARG A 325 -4.43 16.98 3.57
C ARG A 325 -3.91 15.60 3.97
N TYR A 326 -3.04 15.01 3.15
CA TYR A 326 -2.47 13.67 3.37
C TYR A 326 -0.97 13.72 3.69
N ALA A 327 -0.45 14.87 4.12
CA ALA A 327 0.99 15.05 4.36
C ALA A 327 1.53 14.10 5.43
N GLY A 328 0.70 13.71 6.40
CA GLY A 328 1.02 12.73 7.44
C GLY A 328 1.04 11.27 6.96
N ASP A 329 0.54 11.01 5.76
CA ASP A 329 0.23 9.67 5.26
C ASP A 329 0.97 9.35 3.96
N ILE A 330 1.83 10.25 3.45
CA ILE A 330 2.57 10.03 2.21
C ILE A 330 3.52 8.85 2.31
N HIS A 331 3.71 8.15 1.18
CA HIS A 331 4.53 6.95 1.11
C HIS A 331 5.28 6.89 -0.21
N VAL A 332 6.51 6.37 -0.17
CA VAL A 332 7.30 6.10 -1.37
C VAL A 332 7.74 4.65 -1.30
N GLU A 333 7.43 3.92 -2.36
CA GLU A 333 7.78 2.53 -2.52
C GLU A 333 8.85 2.38 -3.60
N ARG A 334 9.92 1.64 -3.32
CA ARG A 334 10.96 1.30 -4.31
C ARG A 334 11.11 -0.20 -4.36
N GLY A 335 10.75 -0.80 -5.49
CA GLY A 335 10.90 -2.23 -5.71
C GLY A 335 12.25 -2.58 -6.33
N SER A 336 12.37 -3.84 -6.71
CA SER A 336 13.51 -4.42 -7.42
C SER A 336 13.11 -4.87 -8.82
N CYS A 337 14.09 -4.96 -9.72
CA CYS A 337 13.90 -5.50 -11.05
C CYS A 337 13.82 -7.04 -10.97
N ILE A 338 12.74 -7.62 -11.49
CA ILE A 338 12.51 -9.08 -11.43
C ILE A 338 13.61 -9.84 -12.15
N ALA A 339 14.13 -9.31 -13.25
CA ALA A 339 15.22 -9.95 -13.99
C ALA A 339 16.49 -10.15 -13.14
N ASP A 340 16.71 -9.33 -12.12
CA ASP A 340 17.87 -9.41 -11.24
C ASP A 340 17.76 -10.63 -10.28
N GLU A 341 16.56 -11.16 -10.05
CA GLU A 341 16.33 -12.41 -9.29
C GLU A 341 16.69 -13.67 -10.08
N TYR A 342 16.89 -13.55 -11.39
CA TYR A 342 17.32 -14.65 -12.26
C TYR A 342 18.83 -14.65 -12.50
N ASP A 343 19.54 -13.59 -12.11
CA ASP A 343 21.00 -13.54 -12.17
C ASP A 343 21.59 -13.83 -10.79
N SER A 344 22.43 -14.88 -10.72
CA SER A 344 23.06 -15.34 -9.48
C SER A 344 24.00 -14.31 -8.84
N LYS A 345 24.39 -13.26 -9.58
CA LYS A 345 25.24 -12.18 -9.07
C LYS A 345 24.46 -11.07 -8.38
N THR A 346 23.19 -10.89 -8.72
CA THR A 346 22.34 -9.79 -8.24
C THR A 346 21.22 -10.23 -7.32
N THR A 347 20.87 -11.52 -7.36
CA THR A 347 19.83 -12.10 -6.50
C THR A 347 20.19 -11.91 -5.03
N ASN A 348 19.25 -11.38 -4.22
CA ASN A 348 19.39 -11.32 -2.77
C ASN A 348 19.11 -12.69 -2.13
N ALA A 349 20.05 -13.60 -2.31
CA ALA A 349 19.96 -14.95 -1.78
C ALA A 349 19.97 -15.00 -0.24
N ASN A 350 20.46 -13.96 0.44
CA ASN A 350 20.56 -13.92 1.90
C ASN A 350 19.18 -13.90 2.57
N GLU A 351 18.27 -13.04 2.09
CA GLU A 351 16.90 -12.96 2.62
C GLU A 351 16.11 -14.25 2.35
N ILE A 352 16.34 -14.87 1.18
CA ILE A 352 15.78 -16.19 0.84
C ILE A 352 16.31 -17.24 1.82
N ALA A 353 17.62 -17.29 2.05
CA ALA A 353 18.25 -18.24 2.95
C ALA A 353 17.75 -18.08 4.39
N GLN A 354 17.71 -16.85 4.91
CA GLN A 354 17.19 -16.54 6.24
C GLN A 354 15.72 -16.94 6.38
N SER A 355 14.91 -16.67 5.35
CA SER A 355 13.50 -17.07 5.34
C SER A 355 13.32 -18.59 5.36
N LEU A 356 14.24 -19.35 4.75
CA LEU A 356 14.22 -20.82 4.70
C LEU A 356 14.73 -21.49 5.98
N GLU A 357 15.38 -20.75 6.90
CA GLU A 357 15.75 -21.28 8.23
C GLU A 357 14.51 -21.70 9.03
N ASN A 358 13.36 -21.06 8.76
CA ASN A 358 12.07 -21.49 9.26
C ASN A 358 11.43 -22.52 8.30
N PRO A 359 11.29 -23.81 8.70
CA PRO A 359 10.71 -24.86 7.84
C PRO A 359 9.24 -24.64 7.46
N GLU A 360 8.53 -23.77 8.17
CA GLU A 360 7.12 -23.41 7.90
C GLU A 360 6.99 -22.12 7.07
N SER A 361 8.11 -21.54 6.63
CA SER A 361 8.10 -20.34 5.80
C SER A 361 7.51 -20.63 4.42
N MET A 362 6.59 -19.76 3.98
CA MET A 362 6.04 -19.83 2.61
C MET A 362 7.07 -19.51 1.52
N MET A 363 8.28 -19.08 1.88
CA MET A 363 9.39 -18.89 0.93
C MET A 363 9.70 -20.17 0.14
N VAL A 364 9.44 -21.35 0.72
CA VAL A 364 9.59 -22.63 0.02
C VAL A 364 8.78 -22.69 -1.28
N TYR A 365 7.59 -22.08 -1.32
CA TYR A 365 6.77 -22.04 -2.53
C TYR A 365 7.43 -21.22 -3.64
N TYR A 366 8.08 -20.11 -3.31
CA TYR A 366 8.84 -19.31 -4.28
C TYR A 366 10.02 -20.13 -4.84
N VAL A 367 10.78 -20.81 -3.98
CA VAL A 367 11.90 -21.66 -4.42
C VAL A 367 11.42 -22.77 -5.35
N VAL A 368 10.33 -23.46 -5.00
CA VAL A 368 9.78 -24.54 -5.82
C VAL A 368 9.25 -23.99 -7.14
N LEU A 369 8.57 -22.84 -7.16
CA LEU A 369 8.12 -22.17 -8.40
C LEU A 369 9.30 -21.84 -9.32
N ARG A 370 10.40 -21.30 -8.80
CA ARG A 370 11.65 -21.08 -9.55
C ARG A 370 12.26 -22.40 -10.05
N GLY A 371 12.15 -23.46 -9.26
CA GLY A 371 12.51 -24.81 -9.67
C GLY A 371 11.67 -25.35 -10.84
N VAL A 372 10.36 -25.10 -10.81
CA VAL A 372 9.42 -25.46 -11.90
C VAL A 372 9.76 -24.68 -13.18
N GLU A 373 10.15 -23.42 -13.08
CA GLU A 373 10.60 -22.62 -14.22
C GLU A 373 11.86 -23.21 -14.87
N LYS A 374 12.87 -23.55 -14.07
CA LYS A 374 14.07 -24.25 -14.55
C LYS A 374 13.72 -25.60 -15.18
N PHE A 375 12.81 -26.37 -14.56
CA PHE A 375 12.33 -27.63 -15.11
C PHE A 375 11.68 -27.42 -16.48
N GLN A 376 10.80 -26.41 -16.62
CA GLN A 376 10.12 -26.10 -17.87
C GLN A 376 11.12 -25.71 -18.96
N ALA A 377 12.18 -24.96 -18.62
CA ALA A 377 13.23 -24.60 -19.54
C ALA A 377 14.09 -25.82 -19.99
N GLU A 378 14.38 -26.76 -19.08
CA GLU A 378 15.17 -27.96 -19.40
C GLU A 378 14.36 -29.02 -20.17
N TYR A 379 13.08 -29.23 -19.83
CA TYR A 379 12.28 -30.37 -20.30
C TYR A 379 11.12 -30.01 -21.24
N ASN A 380 10.81 -28.72 -21.42
CA ASN A 380 9.68 -28.22 -22.24
C ASN A 380 8.30 -28.77 -21.84
N SER A 381 8.12 -29.13 -20.57
CA SER A 381 6.85 -29.57 -19.98
C SER A 381 6.75 -29.10 -18.53
N TYR A 382 5.55 -29.16 -17.94
CA TYR A 382 5.43 -29.02 -16.49
C TYR A 382 5.80 -30.33 -15.79
N PRO A 383 6.34 -30.28 -14.55
CA PRO A 383 6.60 -31.49 -13.80
C PRO A 383 5.29 -32.21 -13.47
N GLY A 384 5.22 -33.51 -13.80
CA GLY A 384 4.02 -34.32 -13.58
C GLY A 384 2.83 -33.95 -14.47
N GLU A 385 3.05 -33.26 -15.60
CA GLU A 385 2.00 -32.98 -16.60
C GLU A 385 1.34 -34.25 -17.16
N PHE A 386 2.05 -35.38 -17.13
CA PHE A 386 1.56 -36.68 -17.53
C PHE A 386 1.56 -37.64 -16.35
N ASP A 387 0.48 -38.41 -16.16
CA ASP A 387 0.27 -39.29 -15.00
C ASP A 387 1.42 -40.30 -14.80
N ASP A 388 1.99 -40.81 -15.90
CA ASP A 388 3.11 -41.75 -15.90
C ASP A 388 4.48 -41.09 -15.63
N HIS A 389 4.55 -39.76 -15.65
CA HIS A 389 5.77 -38.98 -15.41
C HIS A 389 5.86 -38.38 -14.00
N VAL A 390 4.81 -38.44 -13.17
CA VAL A 390 4.80 -37.85 -11.83
C VAL A 390 5.99 -38.33 -10.98
N GLU A 391 6.18 -39.64 -10.83
CA GLU A 391 7.28 -40.23 -10.04
C GLU A 391 8.67 -39.92 -10.63
N PRO A 392 8.92 -40.12 -11.95
CA PRO A 392 10.19 -39.70 -12.57
C PRO A 392 10.51 -38.21 -12.42
N ASP A 393 9.49 -37.35 -12.51
CA ASP A 393 9.69 -35.90 -12.52
C ASP A 393 10.00 -35.34 -11.13
N ILE A 394 9.59 -36.01 -10.04
CA ILE A 394 9.99 -35.64 -8.67
C ILE A 394 11.52 -35.56 -8.56
N VAL A 395 12.24 -36.56 -9.07
CA VAL A 395 13.71 -36.61 -9.00
C VAL A 395 14.33 -35.48 -9.83
N LYS A 396 13.77 -35.22 -11.02
CA LYS A 396 14.24 -34.15 -11.92
C LYS A 396 13.99 -32.76 -11.34
N LEU A 397 12.79 -32.51 -10.79
CA LEU A 397 12.43 -31.24 -10.15
C LEU A 397 13.30 -31.01 -8.91
N LYS A 398 13.51 -32.04 -8.09
CA LYS A 398 14.44 -31.98 -6.96
C LYS A 398 15.86 -31.63 -7.41
N SER A 399 16.33 -32.16 -8.54
CA SER A 399 17.63 -31.79 -9.11
C SER A 399 17.68 -30.31 -9.51
N CYS A 400 16.64 -29.78 -10.17
CA CYS A 400 16.55 -28.37 -10.55
C CYS A 400 16.61 -27.44 -9.32
N ILE A 401 15.83 -27.76 -8.28
CA ILE A 401 15.79 -27.02 -7.03
C ILE A 401 17.14 -27.11 -6.30
N SER A 402 17.76 -28.29 -6.26
CA SER A 402 19.05 -28.47 -5.58
C SER A 402 20.16 -27.66 -6.23
N LYS A 403 20.19 -27.58 -7.57
CA LYS A 403 21.11 -26.70 -8.30
C LYS A 403 20.87 -25.23 -7.93
N LEU A 404 19.61 -24.79 -7.91
CA LEU A 404 19.21 -23.42 -7.58
C LEU A 404 19.62 -23.03 -6.15
N LEU A 405 19.33 -23.88 -5.16
CA LEU A 405 19.73 -23.65 -3.78
C LEU A 405 21.25 -23.62 -3.63
N GLY A 406 21.96 -24.47 -4.36
CA GLY A 406 23.43 -24.45 -4.40
C GLY A 406 24.00 -23.15 -4.98
N GLU A 407 23.39 -22.59 -6.03
CA GLU A 407 23.73 -21.28 -6.59
C GLU A 407 23.49 -20.14 -5.59
N TRP A 408 22.46 -20.25 -4.76
CA TRP A 408 22.09 -19.28 -3.72
C TRP A 408 22.82 -19.50 -2.39
N GLY A 409 23.69 -20.50 -2.28
CA GLY A 409 24.37 -20.84 -1.02
C GLY A 409 23.43 -21.31 0.10
N CYS A 410 22.22 -21.74 -0.26
CA CYS A 410 21.22 -22.25 0.68
C CYS A 410 21.43 -23.75 0.96
N GLY A 411 20.99 -24.20 2.13
CA GLY A 411 20.86 -25.63 2.43
C GLY A 411 19.76 -26.31 1.59
N PRO A 412 19.65 -27.64 1.63
CA PRO A 412 18.53 -28.36 1.00
C PRO A 412 17.19 -27.94 1.63
N LEU A 413 16.10 -28.13 0.89
CA LEU A 413 14.75 -27.92 1.44
C LEU A 413 14.52 -28.79 2.68
N ALA A 414 13.82 -28.24 3.66
CA ALA A 414 13.50 -28.94 4.91
C ALA A 414 12.51 -30.10 4.71
N LYS A 415 11.60 -29.99 3.75
CA LYS A 415 10.56 -30.98 3.44
C LYS A 415 10.51 -31.22 1.93
N ASP A 416 10.61 -32.48 1.53
CA ASP A 416 10.46 -32.89 0.12
C ASP A 416 8.98 -32.86 -0.34
N ASP A 417 8.03 -32.86 0.61
CA ASP A 417 6.58 -32.91 0.32
C ASP A 417 6.12 -31.84 -0.68
N TYR A 418 6.71 -30.65 -0.64
CA TYR A 418 6.41 -29.59 -1.61
C TYR A 418 6.81 -29.97 -3.04
N VAL A 419 7.90 -30.70 -3.24
CA VAL A 419 8.32 -31.18 -4.56
C VAL A 419 7.32 -32.19 -5.09
N HIS A 420 6.91 -33.14 -4.24
CA HIS A 420 5.87 -34.12 -4.58
C HIS A 420 4.55 -33.43 -4.95
N GLU A 421 4.13 -32.44 -4.17
CA GLU A 421 2.87 -31.74 -4.38
C GLU A 421 2.87 -30.91 -5.68
N PHE A 422 3.99 -30.25 -6.03
CA PHE A 422 4.08 -29.54 -7.31
C PHE A 422 4.14 -30.46 -8.53
N CYS A 423 4.73 -31.66 -8.41
CA CYS A 423 4.59 -32.69 -9.44
C CYS A 423 3.14 -33.18 -9.53
N ARG A 424 2.46 -33.35 -8.40
CA ARG A 424 1.03 -33.72 -8.37
C ARG A 424 0.14 -32.66 -9.01
N TYR A 425 0.48 -31.37 -8.91
CA TYR A 425 -0.27 -30.30 -9.57
C TYR A 425 -0.23 -30.41 -11.10
N GLY A 426 0.82 -30.99 -11.68
CA GLY A 426 0.88 -31.30 -13.12
C GLY A 426 0.70 -30.10 -14.05
N GLY A 427 1.10 -28.89 -13.62
CA GLY A 427 0.88 -27.68 -14.43
C GLY A 427 -0.55 -27.13 -14.41
N SER A 428 -1.44 -27.66 -13.56
CA SER A 428 -2.85 -27.25 -13.54
C SER A 428 -3.05 -25.81 -13.06
N GLU A 429 -4.06 -25.16 -13.64
CA GLU A 429 -4.52 -23.82 -13.25
C GLU A 429 -5.97 -23.95 -12.73
N LEU A 430 -6.14 -23.92 -11.41
CA LEU A 430 -7.45 -24.06 -10.79
C LEU A 430 -8.21 -22.73 -10.86
N HIS A 431 -9.46 -22.78 -11.32
CA HIS A 431 -10.27 -21.58 -11.51
C HIS A 431 -10.45 -20.76 -10.23
N SER A 432 -10.70 -21.41 -9.08
CA SER A 432 -10.88 -20.73 -7.80
C SER A 432 -9.63 -19.98 -7.33
N VAL A 433 -8.45 -20.59 -7.52
CA VAL A 433 -7.15 -19.99 -7.19
C VAL A 433 -6.84 -18.84 -8.15
N SER A 434 -7.14 -19.02 -9.43
CA SER A 434 -6.97 -17.98 -10.46
C SER A 434 -7.92 -16.80 -10.25
N ALA A 435 -9.15 -17.05 -9.82
CA ALA A 435 -10.13 -16.02 -9.49
C ALA A 435 -9.68 -15.20 -8.26
N PHE A 436 -9.17 -15.86 -7.22
CA PHE A 436 -8.58 -15.19 -6.06
C PHE A 436 -7.39 -14.30 -6.48
N LEU A 437 -6.46 -14.87 -7.26
CA LEU A 437 -5.30 -14.17 -7.80
C LEU A 437 -5.71 -12.98 -8.68
N GLY A 438 -6.73 -13.15 -9.52
CA GLY A 438 -7.27 -12.10 -10.38
C GLY A 438 -7.84 -10.92 -9.60
N GLY A 439 -8.51 -11.19 -8.47
CA GLY A 439 -8.99 -10.14 -7.56
C GLY A 439 -7.85 -9.31 -6.95
N LEU A 440 -6.79 -9.98 -6.49
CA LEU A 440 -5.61 -9.30 -5.94
C LEU A 440 -4.87 -8.49 -7.01
N ALA A 441 -4.57 -9.11 -8.15
CA ALA A 441 -3.84 -8.45 -9.25
C ALA A 441 -4.61 -7.25 -9.81
N ALA A 442 -5.94 -7.33 -9.93
CA ALA A 442 -6.78 -6.22 -10.33
C ALA A 442 -6.70 -5.06 -9.33
N GLN A 443 -6.79 -5.34 -8.02
CA GLN A 443 -6.66 -4.31 -7.01
C GLN A 443 -5.28 -3.65 -7.02
N GLU A 444 -4.20 -4.43 -7.12
CA GLU A 444 -2.84 -3.87 -7.25
C GLU A 444 -2.68 -2.99 -8.50
N THR A 445 -3.28 -3.40 -9.62
CA THR A 445 -3.30 -2.58 -10.85
C THR A 445 -4.01 -1.25 -10.61
N ILE A 446 -5.15 -1.25 -9.90
CA ILE A 446 -5.89 -0.03 -9.55
C ILE A 446 -5.02 0.90 -8.70
N LYS A 447 -4.30 0.38 -7.70
CA LYS A 447 -3.41 1.17 -6.84
C LYS A 447 -2.36 1.92 -7.66
N PHE A 448 -1.72 1.25 -8.62
CA PHE A 448 -0.74 1.88 -9.50
C PHE A 448 -1.34 2.94 -10.42
N ILE A 449 -2.56 2.72 -10.93
CA ILE A 449 -3.24 3.69 -11.80
C ILE A 449 -3.68 4.93 -11.02
N THR A 450 -4.23 4.76 -9.82
CA THR A 450 -4.79 5.85 -9.02
C THR A 450 -3.74 6.56 -8.16
N ASN A 451 -2.57 5.93 -7.93
CA ASN A 451 -1.59 6.34 -6.92
C ASN A 451 -2.22 6.45 -5.52
N GLN A 452 -3.12 5.52 -5.20
CA GLN A 452 -3.79 5.40 -3.91
C GLN A 452 -3.55 4.02 -3.30
N TYR A 453 -3.54 3.97 -1.97
CA TYR A 453 -3.18 2.80 -1.16
C TYR A 453 -1.74 2.32 -1.37
N LYS A 454 -1.24 1.54 -0.41
CA LYS A 454 0.10 0.94 -0.52
C LYS A 454 0.03 -0.34 -1.37
N PRO A 455 0.85 -0.47 -2.43
CA PRO A 455 0.91 -1.71 -3.21
C PRO A 455 1.60 -2.83 -2.41
N ILE A 456 1.51 -4.05 -2.92
CA ILE A 456 2.30 -5.18 -2.42
C ILE A 456 3.78 -4.88 -2.63
N HIS A 457 4.54 -4.94 -1.54
CA HIS A 457 5.99 -4.81 -1.60
C HIS A 457 6.62 -6.12 -2.05
N ASN A 458 7.08 -6.13 -3.30
CA ASN A 458 7.88 -7.19 -3.90
C ASN A 458 7.10 -8.48 -4.25
N THR A 459 7.08 -9.51 -3.39
CA THR A 459 6.52 -10.84 -3.72
C THR A 459 5.42 -11.23 -2.76
N PHE A 460 4.28 -11.69 -3.27
CA PHE A 460 3.17 -12.25 -2.49
C PHE A 460 2.89 -13.69 -2.90
N ILE A 461 2.68 -14.55 -1.91
CA ILE A 461 2.39 -15.97 -2.09
C ILE A 461 1.14 -16.32 -1.30
N TYR A 462 0.26 -17.09 -1.91
CA TYR A 462 -0.92 -17.67 -1.30
C TYR A 462 -0.96 -19.18 -1.51
N ASP A 463 -1.23 -19.92 -0.43
CA ASP A 463 -1.44 -21.35 -0.41
C ASP A 463 -2.93 -21.63 -0.11
N ALA A 464 -3.65 -22.10 -1.13
CA ALA A 464 -5.07 -22.40 -1.03
C ALA A 464 -5.37 -23.68 -0.24
N VAL A 465 -4.38 -24.55 0.01
CA VAL A 465 -4.57 -25.75 0.84
C VAL A 465 -4.77 -25.35 2.30
N THR A 466 -3.91 -24.45 2.80
CA THR A 466 -3.96 -23.98 4.19
C THR A 466 -4.68 -22.64 4.36
N SER A 467 -5.03 -21.98 3.25
CA SER A 467 -5.59 -20.62 3.21
C SER A 467 -4.69 -19.57 3.87
N ASN A 468 -3.38 -19.78 3.83
CA ASN A 468 -2.39 -18.84 4.33
C ASN A 468 -1.76 -18.03 3.20
N SER A 469 -1.28 -16.83 3.52
CA SER A 469 -0.51 -16.00 2.59
C SER A 469 0.64 -15.30 3.29
N ALA A 470 1.69 -14.98 2.54
CA ALA A 470 2.83 -14.22 3.02
C ALA A 470 3.33 -13.26 1.93
N THR A 471 3.91 -12.14 2.38
CA THR A 471 4.63 -11.18 1.53
C THR A 471 6.11 -11.22 1.88
N PHE A 472 6.97 -11.22 0.88
CA PHE A 472 8.42 -11.27 1.01
C PHE A 472 9.06 -10.15 0.21
N ALA A 473 10.07 -9.53 0.80
CA ALA A 473 10.90 -8.53 0.16
C ALA A 473 12.36 -8.98 0.23
N PHE A 474 12.92 -9.27 -0.94
CA PHE A 474 14.31 -9.68 -1.13
C PHE A 474 14.89 -9.01 -2.37
#